data_AF-K1WE76-F1
#
_entry.id   AF-K1WE76-F1
#
_cell.length_a   1.000
_cell.length_b   1.000
_cell.length_c   1.000
_cell.angle_alpha   90.00
_cell.angle_beta   90.00
_cell.angle_gamma   90.00
#
_symmetry.space_group_name_H-M   'P 1'
#
loop_
_entity.id
_entity.type
_entity.pdbx_description
1 polymer ?
#
loop_
_entity_poly.entity_id
_entity_poly.type
_entity_poly.pdbx_seq_one_letter_code
_entity_poly.pdbx_strand_id
1 'polypeptide(L)'
;MPSTTISQARRHAIRRGGGGGGKSKHRCRPRVCCTNVCIAIFALLVVTIPPIFLLVLRPYHRAIAYENAYFEELQRLDELEEQWQRHRPDDNHPQPDTPRRPPAYNNRTLPLVHDIPQLTSWDFEEQLELNADGTARRPDREVWIYVGGSPTNDNLLDRLSLYRKPNGSCVASADICAAYNEGFNTLIEHYHVDRGIDHGGKRTSSNAFFTFMDCDVSPVLCGMSRQRPVALLHLKTMQPCRMGRDLASDSVTWSCSVRWSSVGLPLVRMPFKKSRVIAGHVVPVFPTAYEQMHAMVSWDGSLEGIGAFEDGYDGVVEVMVDLGDEAE
;
A
#
# COMPACT_ATOMS: atom_id res chain seq x y z
N MET A 1 0.50 -59.45 -6.72
CA MET A 1 0.17 -60.35 -5.59
C MET A 1 0.76 -59.73 -4.33
N PRO A 2 0.05 -59.61 -3.19
CA PRO A 2 -1.41 -59.75 -2.89
C PRO A 2 -2.08 -58.34 -2.73
N SER A 3 -3.37 -58.08 -3.03
CA SER A 3 -4.66 -58.59 -2.47
C SER A 3 -4.78 -58.26 -0.97
N THR A 4 -5.83 -57.67 -0.38
CA THR A 4 -7.28 -57.64 -0.66
C THR A 4 -8.01 -56.71 0.35
N THR A 5 -9.09 -56.05 -0.11
CA THR A 5 -10.38 -55.69 0.55
C THR A 5 -10.63 -55.89 2.07
N ILE A 6 -11.18 -54.86 2.74
CA ILE A 6 -12.21 -54.90 3.83
C ILE A 6 -12.99 -53.56 3.77
N SER A 7 -14.26 -53.45 3.35
CA SER A 7 -15.53 -53.93 3.93
C SER A 7 -16.06 -53.13 5.15
N GLN A 8 -17.17 -52.42 4.92
CA GLN A 8 -18.33 -52.23 5.82
C GLN A 8 -18.14 -51.67 7.24
N ALA A 9 -18.76 -50.51 7.49
CA ALA A 9 -19.40 -50.24 8.77
C ALA A 9 -20.77 -49.58 8.55
N ARG A 10 -21.80 -50.43 8.54
CA ARG A 10 -23.22 -50.10 8.51
C ARG A 10 -23.73 -50.09 9.96
N ARG A 11 -24.51 -49.06 10.30
CA ARG A 11 -25.62 -49.04 11.28
C ARG A 11 -25.28 -49.11 12.78
N HIS A 12 -25.57 -48.02 13.47
CA HIS A 12 -26.44 -48.00 14.66
C HIS A 12 -27.21 -46.67 14.62
N ALA A 13 -28.50 -46.68 14.28
CA ALA A 13 -29.62 -46.87 15.19
C ALA A 13 -29.92 -45.62 16.04
N ILE A 14 -30.76 -44.72 15.51
CA ILE A 14 -31.64 -43.90 16.34
C ILE A 14 -33.07 -44.19 15.90
N ARG A 15 -33.75 -44.94 16.77
CA ARG A 15 -35.10 -45.46 16.62
C ARG A 15 -36.04 -44.53 17.38
N ARG A 16 -36.95 -43.92 16.63
CA ARG A 16 -38.36 -43.58 16.95
C ARG A 16 -38.64 -42.82 18.25
N GLY A 17 -39.00 -41.55 18.09
CA GLY A 17 -40.14 -40.94 18.79
C GLY A 17 -41.26 -40.70 17.78
N GLY A 18 -42.25 -41.59 17.73
CA GLY A 18 -43.51 -41.35 17.04
C GLY A 18 -44.53 -40.77 18.02
N GLY A 19 -45.24 -39.72 17.62
CA GLY A 19 -46.36 -39.19 18.40
C GLY A 19 -47.04 -38.03 17.67
N GLY A 20 -48.32 -38.21 17.33
CA GLY A 20 -49.25 -37.15 16.91
C GLY A 20 -49.01 -36.62 15.50
N GLY A 21 -49.83 -36.91 14.49
CA GLY A 21 -51.27 -36.69 14.54
C GLY A 21 -51.64 -35.22 14.28
N GLY A 22 -51.02 -34.58 13.27
CA GLY A 22 -51.38 -33.24 12.81
C GLY A 22 -50.93 -33.03 11.38
N LYS A 23 -51.64 -33.62 10.41
CA LYS A 23 -51.37 -33.42 8.98
C LYS A 23 -51.77 -32.00 8.55
N SER A 24 -50.98 -30.99 8.91
CA SER A 24 -50.95 -29.74 8.13
C SER A 24 -50.16 -30.00 6.86
N LYS A 25 -50.84 -30.54 5.83
CA LYS A 25 -50.35 -30.47 4.46
C LYS A 25 -50.43 -29.00 4.04
N HIS A 26 -49.43 -28.20 4.38
CA HIS A 26 -49.18 -26.96 3.65
C HIS A 26 -48.76 -27.35 2.23
N ARG A 27 -49.76 -27.65 1.38
CA ARG A 27 -49.62 -27.53 -0.07
C ARG A 27 -49.38 -26.05 -0.34
N CYS A 28 -48.14 -25.61 -0.18
CA CYS A 28 -47.73 -24.33 -0.72
C CYS A 28 -48.00 -24.43 -2.23
N ARG A 29 -49.03 -23.73 -2.71
CA ARG A 29 -49.26 -23.63 -4.15
C ARG A 29 -47.96 -23.08 -4.74
N PRO A 30 -47.34 -23.74 -5.73
CA PRO A 30 -46.00 -23.37 -6.22
C PRO A 30 -45.91 -21.90 -6.65
N ARG A 31 -47.04 -21.31 -7.07
CA ARG A 31 -47.16 -19.87 -7.35
C ARG A 31 -46.95 -18.97 -6.12
N VAL A 32 -47.55 -19.30 -4.97
CA VAL A 32 -47.47 -18.46 -3.74
C VAL A 32 -46.08 -18.54 -3.11
N CYS A 33 -45.48 -19.73 -3.12
CA CYS A 33 -44.11 -19.91 -2.63
C CYS A 33 -43.09 -19.17 -3.52
N CYS A 34 -43.26 -19.19 -4.85
CA CYS A 34 -42.41 -18.44 -5.77
C CYS A 34 -42.54 -16.92 -5.57
N THR A 35 -43.76 -16.39 -5.48
CA THR A 35 -43.99 -14.95 -5.24
C THR A 35 -43.34 -14.48 -3.94
N ASN A 36 -43.48 -15.23 -2.84
CA ASN A 36 -42.88 -14.85 -1.57
C ASN A 36 -41.35 -14.88 -1.59
N VAL A 37 -40.75 -15.86 -2.28
CA VAL A 37 -39.29 -15.93 -2.46
C VAL A 37 -38.80 -14.76 -3.31
N CYS A 38 -39.48 -14.43 -4.41
CA CYS A 38 -39.13 -13.28 -5.24
C CYS A 38 -39.23 -11.95 -4.47
N ILE A 39 -40.28 -11.77 -3.66
CA ILE A 39 -40.43 -10.58 -2.80
C ILE A 39 -39.30 -10.51 -1.76
N ALA A 40 -38.95 -11.63 -1.13
CA ALA A 40 -37.86 -11.68 -0.15
C ALA A 40 -36.50 -11.35 -0.78
N ILE A 41 -36.20 -11.89 -1.97
CA ILE A 41 -34.98 -11.56 -2.72
C ILE A 41 -34.98 -10.09 -3.11
N PHE A 42 -36.10 -9.56 -3.62
CA PHE A 42 -36.20 -8.15 -3.98
C PHE A 42 -36.01 -7.23 -2.77
N ALA A 43 -36.66 -7.54 -1.65
CA ALA A 43 -36.48 -6.79 -0.40
C ALA A 43 -35.02 -6.84 0.08
N LEU A 44 -34.37 -8.01 -0.01
CA LEU A 44 -32.96 -8.14 0.33
C LEU A 44 -32.07 -7.29 -0.59
N LEU A 45 -32.29 -7.31 -1.91
CA LEU A 45 -31.55 -6.49 -2.88
C LEU A 45 -31.76 -4.99 -2.65
N VAL A 46 -32.99 -4.55 -2.36
CA VAL A 46 -33.30 -3.15 -2.07
C VAL A 46 -32.62 -2.69 -0.77
N VAL A 47 -32.41 -3.57 0.20
CA VAL A 47 -31.71 -3.25 1.45
C VAL A 47 -30.18 -3.30 1.28
N THR A 48 -29.64 -4.19 0.44
CA THR A 48 -28.18 -4.38 0.32
C THR A 48 -27.53 -3.54 -0.77
N ILE A 49 -28.20 -3.26 -1.89
CA ILE A 49 -27.60 -2.49 -3.00
C ILE A 49 -27.30 -1.04 -2.62
N PRO A 50 -28.21 -0.27 -1.99
CA PRO A 50 -27.92 1.12 -1.62
C PRO A 50 -26.69 1.29 -0.71
N PRO A 51 -26.49 0.52 0.38
CA PRO A 51 -25.29 0.67 1.19
C PRO A 51 -24.03 0.24 0.44
N ILE A 52 -24.06 -0.81 -0.39
CA ILE A 52 -22.91 -1.18 -1.24
C ILE A 52 -22.56 -0.04 -2.19
N PHE A 53 -23.56 0.55 -2.85
CA PHE A 53 -23.34 1.66 -3.76
C PHE A 53 -22.78 2.90 -3.04
N LEU A 54 -23.35 3.25 -1.89
CA LEU A 54 -22.97 4.45 -1.13
C LEU A 54 -21.63 4.32 -0.40
N LEU A 55 -21.31 3.15 0.15
CA LEU A 55 -20.14 2.92 1.02
C LEU A 55 -18.95 2.29 0.28
N VAL A 56 -19.17 1.71 -0.92
CA VAL A 56 -18.11 1.03 -1.69
C VAL A 56 -17.93 1.66 -3.07
N LEU A 57 -18.94 1.58 -3.93
CA LEU A 57 -18.77 1.95 -5.36
C LEU A 57 -18.56 3.46 -5.54
N ARG A 58 -19.38 4.28 -4.88
CA ARG A 58 -19.25 5.75 -4.95
C ARG A 58 -17.90 6.26 -4.42
N PRO A 59 -17.41 5.85 -3.24
CA PRO A 59 -16.10 6.30 -2.78
C PRO A 59 -14.96 5.74 -3.63
N TYR A 60 -15.06 4.51 -4.13
CA TYR A 60 -14.08 3.94 -5.07
C TYR A 60 -13.96 4.76 -6.36
N HIS A 61 -15.08 5.10 -7.00
CA HIS A 61 -15.05 5.93 -8.22
C HIS A 61 -14.50 7.33 -7.96
N ARG A 62 -14.79 7.93 -6.80
CA ARG A 62 -14.23 9.23 -6.42
C ARG A 62 -12.73 9.16 -6.21
N ALA A 63 -12.26 8.09 -5.57
CA ALA A 63 -10.84 7.83 -5.36
C ALA A 63 -10.09 7.75 -6.70
N ILE A 64 -10.54 6.90 -7.63
CA ILE A 64 -9.91 6.77 -8.96
C ILE A 64 -9.96 8.08 -9.74
N ALA A 65 -11.11 8.76 -9.74
CA ALA A 65 -11.23 10.03 -10.44
C ALA A 65 -10.29 11.10 -9.89
N TYR A 66 -10.05 11.11 -8.57
CA TYR A 66 -9.09 12.01 -7.94
C TYR A 66 -7.65 11.65 -8.29
N GLU A 67 -7.30 10.38 -8.20
CA GLU A 67 -5.96 9.88 -8.54
C GLU A 67 -5.61 10.21 -10.00
N ASN A 68 -6.51 9.91 -10.94
CA ASN A 68 -6.33 10.24 -12.35
C ASN A 68 -6.15 11.75 -12.57
N ALA A 69 -7.00 12.58 -11.97
CA ALA A 69 -6.90 14.04 -12.10
C ALA A 69 -5.58 14.59 -11.52
N TYR A 70 -5.08 13.98 -10.44
CA TYR A 70 -3.81 14.35 -9.84
C TYR A 70 -2.63 14.03 -10.76
N PHE A 71 -2.56 12.81 -11.29
CA PHE A 71 -1.46 12.42 -12.19
C PHE A 71 -1.54 13.09 -13.57
N GLU A 72 -2.75 13.35 -14.08
CA GLU A 72 -2.94 14.17 -15.29
C GLU A 72 -2.41 15.60 -15.09
N GLU A 73 -2.64 16.19 -13.92
CA GLU A 73 -2.10 17.51 -13.59
C GLU A 73 -0.58 17.51 -13.44
N LEU A 74 0.01 16.46 -12.85
CA LEU A 74 1.47 16.31 -12.79
C LEU A 74 2.08 16.21 -14.19
N GLN A 75 1.53 15.36 -15.06
CA GLN A 75 1.99 15.23 -16.44
C GLN A 75 1.87 16.57 -17.18
N ARG A 76 0.74 17.28 -17.03
CA ARG A 76 0.53 18.61 -17.63
C ARG A 76 1.57 19.62 -17.15
N LEU A 77 1.95 19.57 -15.87
CA LEU A 77 2.98 20.45 -15.30
C LEU A 77 4.38 20.13 -15.80
N ASP A 78 4.70 18.84 -15.99
CA ASP A 78 5.98 18.41 -16.55
C ASP A 78 6.12 18.80 -18.03
N GLU A 79 5.05 18.62 -18.82
CA GLU A 79 5.02 19.09 -20.21
C GLU A 79 5.18 20.62 -20.30
N LEU A 80 4.55 21.37 -19.39
CA LEU A 80 4.68 22.82 -19.32
C LEU A 80 6.09 23.26 -18.91
N GLU A 81 6.70 22.56 -17.96
CA GLU A 81 8.09 22.79 -17.54
C GLU A 81 9.05 22.53 -18.69
N GLU A 82 8.89 21.42 -19.41
CA GLU A 82 9.73 21.09 -20.55
C GLU A 82 9.59 22.13 -21.67
N GLN A 83 8.36 22.55 -21.99
CA GLN A 83 8.11 23.62 -22.95
C GLN A 83 8.75 24.95 -22.51
N TRP A 84 8.64 25.30 -21.22
CA TRP A 84 9.24 26.50 -20.66
C TRP A 84 10.78 26.44 -20.71
N GLN A 85 11.39 25.29 -20.43
CA GLN A 85 12.83 25.11 -20.52
C GLN A 85 13.33 25.20 -21.97
N ARG A 86 12.59 24.62 -22.93
CA ARG A 86 12.91 24.71 -24.37
C ARG A 86 12.79 26.14 -24.90
N HIS A 87 11.80 26.90 -24.42
CA HIS A 87 11.51 28.27 -24.90
C HIS A 87 11.96 29.35 -23.93
N ARG A 88 12.87 29.04 -22.99
CA ARG A 88 13.28 29.94 -21.92
C ARG A 88 13.63 31.30 -22.54
N PRO A 89 12.76 32.31 -22.42
CA PRO A 89 12.99 33.57 -23.09
C PRO A 89 14.22 34.19 -22.44
N ASP A 90 15.16 34.66 -23.27
CA ASP A 90 16.22 35.53 -22.78
C ASP A 90 15.53 36.69 -22.05
N ASP A 91 15.91 36.96 -20.80
CA ASP A 91 15.21 37.89 -19.88
C ASP A 91 14.97 39.29 -20.49
N ASN A 92 15.64 39.59 -21.60
CA ASN A 92 15.60 40.87 -22.28
C ASN A 92 14.45 41.03 -23.30
N HIS A 93 13.86 39.96 -23.88
CA HIS A 93 12.80 40.07 -24.91
C HIS A 93 11.66 39.06 -24.73
N PRO A 94 10.62 39.37 -23.93
CA PRO A 94 9.43 38.52 -23.82
C PRO A 94 8.65 38.56 -25.15
N GLN A 95 8.68 37.45 -25.90
CA GLN A 95 7.80 37.27 -27.06
C GLN A 95 6.34 37.06 -26.59
N PRO A 96 5.35 37.60 -27.34
CA PRO A 96 3.94 37.51 -26.97
C PRO A 96 3.39 36.06 -26.94
N ASP A 97 4.07 35.12 -27.58
CA ASP A 97 3.71 33.69 -27.62
C ASP A 97 4.53 32.82 -26.65
N THR A 98 5.20 33.42 -25.66
CA THR A 98 5.96 32.65 -24.67
C THR A 98 5.02 31.77 -23.83
N PRO A 99 5.34 30.47 -23.66
CA PRO A 99 4.52 29.58 -22.84
C PRO A 99 4.42 30.15 -21.41
N ARG A 100 3.28 29.95 -20.74
CA ARG A 100 3.08 30.48 -19.39
C ARG A 100 4.11 29.83 -18.44
N ARG A 101 4.83 30.65 -17.68
CA ARG A 101 5.76 30.14 -16.66
C ARG A 101 5.02 29.17 -15.73
N PRO A 102 5.53 27.94 -15.55
CA PRO A 102 4.91 26.99 -14.63
C PRO A 102 4.95 27.56 -13.20
N PRO A 103 3.97 27.22 -12.35
CA PRO A 103 4.06 27.55 -10.93
C PRO A 103 5.37 27.00 -10.36
N ALA A 104 5.96 27.75 -9.43
CA ALA A 104 7.12 27.30 -8.68
C ALA A 104 6.83 25.91 -8.10
N TYR A 105 7.83 25.04 -8.05
CA TYR A 105 7.67 23.65 -7.60
C TYR A 105 6.88 23.56 -6.28
N ASN A 106 7.22 24.41 -5.31
CA ASN A 106 6.57 24.52 -3.99
C ASN A 106 5.11 25.02 -4.01
N ASN A 107 4.62 25.53 -5.14
CA ASN A 107 3.24 26.02 -5.32
C ASN A 107 2.42 25.12 -6.26
N ARG A 108 2.97 23.99 -6.70
CA ARG A 108 2.23 22.98 -7.47
C ARG A 108 1.22 22.28 -6.54
N THR A 109 0.28 21.51 -7.08
CA THR A 109 -0.38 20.43 -6.32
C THR A 109 0.73 19.53 -5.80
N LEU A 110 1.18 19.81 -4.58
CA LEU A 110 2.40 19.23 -4.06
C LEU A 110 2.12 17.79 -3.64
N PRO A 111 2.93 16.82 -4.08
CA PRO A 111 3.01 15.56 -3.36
C PRO A 111 3.43 15.88 -1.92
N LEU A 112 2.90 15.10 -0.98
CA LEU A 112 3.24 15.22 0.44
C LEU A 112 4.75 15.08 0.72
N VAL A 113 5.46 14.42 -0.20
CA VAL A 113 6.89 14.16 -0.17
C VAL A 113 7.49 14.61 -1.51
N HIS A 114 8.57 15.38 -1.48
CA HIS A 114 9.19 15.96 -2.67
C HIS A 114 10.16 14.98 -3.35
N ASP A 115 10.39 15.16 -4.65
CA ASP A 115 11.48 14.54 -5.43
C ASP A 115 11.52 13.00 -5.51
N ILE A 116 10.43 12.32 -5.16
CA ILE A 116 10.32 10.86 -5.21
C ILE A 116 9.10 10.47 -6.04
N PRO A 117 9.21 9.41 -6.88
CA PRO A 117 8.05 8.89 -7.58
C PRO A 117 6.99 8.38 -6.60
N GLN A 118 5.79 8.91 -6.77
CA GLN A 118 4.60 8.46 -6.07
C GLN A 118 4.02 7.21 -6.77
N LEU A 119 3.69 6.19 -5.98
CA LEU A 119 3.05 4.99 -6.49
C LEU A 119 1.61 5.24 -6.93
N THR A 120 1.22 4.66 -8.06
CA THR A 120 -0.16 4.72 -8.59
C THR A 120 -0.87 3.40 -8.37
N SER A 121 -2.19 3.42 -8.22
CA SER A 121 -2.97 2.20 -7.96
C SER A 121 -3.00 1.22 -9.14
N TRP A 122 -2.72 1.68 -10.37
CA TRP A 122 -2.77 0.85 -11.57
C TRP A 122 -1.39 0.44 -12.11
N ASP A 123 -0.32 1.19 -11.82
CA ASP A 123 1.04 0.90 -12.31
C ASP A 123 2.05 0.57 -11.20
N PHE A 124 1.63 0.45 -9.93
CA PHE A 124 2.58 0.18 -8.84
C PHE A 124 3.42 -1.09 -9.08
N GLU A 125 2.85 -2.12 -9.71
CA GLU A 125 3.59 -3.34 -10.05
C GLU A 125 4.74 -3.02 -11.01
N GLU A 126 4.50 -2.24 -12.05
CA GLU A 126 5.56 -1.83 -12.98
C GLU A 126 6.58 -0.90 -12.30
N GLN A 127 6.12 0.08 -11.52
CA GLN A 127 6.97 1.00 -10.77
C GLN A 127 7.88 0.27 -9.76
N LEU A 128 7.40 -0.82 -9.16
CA LEU A 128 8.16 -1.68 -8.25
C LEU A 128 8.93 -2.79 -8.97
N GLU A 129 8.82 -2.90 -10.30
CA GLU A 129 9.37 -3.98 -11.13
C GLU A 129 8.91 -5.38 -10.69
N LEU A 130 7.60 -5.52 -10.44
CA LEU A 130 6.91 -6.76 -10.15
C LEU A 130 6.24 -7.33 -11.40
N ASN A 131 6.18 -8.65 -11.47
CA ASN A 131 5.33 -9.40 -12.39
C ASN A 131 3.87 -9.34 -11.91
N ALA A 132 2.93 -9.67 -12.79
CA ALA A 132 1.49 -9.67 -12.48
C ALA A 132 1.09 -10.71 -11.42
N ASP A 133 1.98 -11.67 -11.11
CA ASP A 133 1.81 -12.63 -10.01
C ASP A 133 2.38 -12.11 -8.68
N GLY A 134 2.92 -10.89 -8.65
CA GLY A 134 3.55 -10.26 -7.48
C GLY A 134 5.03 -10.64 -7.28
N THR A 135 5.63 -11.47 -8.13
CA THR A 135 7.06 -11.81 -8.04
C THR A 135 7.94 -10.67 -8.59
N ALA A 136 9.16 -10.50 -8.11
CA ALA A 136 10.06 -9.46 -8.61
C ALA A 136 10.73 -9.87 -9.93
N ARG A 137 10.86 -8.89 -10.85
CA ARG A 137 11.54 -9.02 -12.16
C ARG A 137 13.06 -8.95 -12.07
N ARG A 138 13.62 -8.57 -10.92
CA ARG A 138 15.06 -8.46 -10.70
C ARG A 138 15.49 -9.09 -9.38
N PRO A 139 16.61 -9.83 -9.36
CA PRO A 139 17.23 -10.32 -8.13
C PRO A 139 17.76 -9.14 -7.28
N ASP A 140 17.91 -9.38 -5.98
CA ASP A 140 18.57 -8.48 -5.02
C ASP A 140 18.04 -7.03 -4.97
N ARG A 141 16.76 -6.84 -5.36
CA ARG A 141 16.08 -5.55 -5.28
C ARG A 141 15.54 -5.34 -3.86
N GLU A 142 15.75 -4.14 -3.36
CA GLU A 142 15.26 -3.70 -2.05
C GLU A 142 14.56 -2.35 -2.23
N VAL A 143 13.33 -2.23 -1.74
CA VAL A 143 12.53 -1.00 -1.87
C VAL A 143 11.91 -0.64 -0.52
N TRP A 144 12.12 0.60 -0.10
CA TRP A 144 11.43 1.21 1.03
C TRP A 144 10.33 2.13 0.52
N ILE A 145 9.10 1.91 0.98
CA ILE A 145 7.92 2.67 0.59
C ILE A 145 7.39 3.35 1.84
N TYR A 146 7.45 4.68 1.89
CA TYR A 146 6.76 5.41 2.95
C TYR A 146 5.28 5.58 2.60
N VAL A 147 4.42 5.19 3.53
CA VAL A 147 2.97 5.34 3.41
C VAL A 147 2.56 6.61 4.14
N GLY A 148 2.28 7.66 3.38
CA GLY A 148 1.91 8.97 3.89
C GLY A 148 0.41 9.26 3.83
N GLY A 149 0.05 10.39 4.40
CA GLY A 149 -1.31 10.93 4.37
C GLY A 149 -1.43 12.19 5.21
N SER A 150 -2.50 12.94 4.99
CA SER A 150 -2.85 14.16 5.73
C SER A 150 -3.81 13.89 6.89
N PRO A 151 -3.85 14.77 7.91
CA PRO A 151 -4.66 14.56 9.11
C PRO A 151 -6.15 14.44 8.81
N THR A 152 -6.81 13.45 9.40
CA THR A 152 -8.25 13.22 9.17
C THR A 152 -9.11 14.33 9.77
N ASN A 153 -10.12 14.77 9.02
CA ASN A 153 -11.25 15.54 9.54
C ASN A 153 -12.30 14.54 10.01
N ASP A 154 -12.55 14.48 11.32
CA ASP A 154 -13.19 13.36 12.01
C ASP A 154 -14.71 13.21 11.71
N ASN A 155 -15.06 12.88 10.46
CA ASN A 155 -16.42 12.70 9.98
C ASN A 155 -16.86 11.24 10.03
N LEU A 156 -18.06 10.98 10.54
CA LEU A 156 -18.62 9.63 10.68
C LEU A 156 -18.77 8.88 9.35
N LEU A 157 -19.11 9.59 8.26
CA LEU A 157 -19.22 9.00 6.93
C LEU A 157 -17.85 8.55 6.39
N ASP A 158 -16.79 9.29 6.70
CA ASP A 158 -15.42 8.95 6.26
C ASP A 158 -14.88 7.74 7.04
N ARG A 159 -15.34 7.53 8.28
CA ARG A 159 -15.05 6.32 9.07
C ARG A 159 -15.75 5.06 8.57
N LEU A 160 -16.96 5.21 7.99
CA LEU A 160 -17.75 4.10 7.47
C LEU A 160 -17.44 3.75 6.00
N SER A 161 -16.78 4.66 5.29
CA SER A 161 -16.35 4.43 3.91
C SER A 161 -15.17 3.44 3.87
N LEU A 162 -15.21 2.51 2.91
CA LEU A 162 -14.10 1.57 2.66
C LEU A 162 -12.86 2.27 2.09
N TYR A 163 -13.07 3.36 1.35
CA TYR A 163 -12.00 4.18 0.81
C TYR A 163 -12.04 5.55 1.48
N ARG A 164 -10.89 6.00 1.99
CA ARG A 164 -10.78 7.32 2.61
C ARG A 164 -10.85 8.40 1.54
N LYS A 165 -11.43 9.53 1.93
CA LYS A 165 -11.47 10.72 1.08
C LYS A 165 -10.05 11.30 0.96
N PRO A 166 -9.68 11.87 -0.20
CA PRO A 166 -8.50 12.73 -0.30
C PRO A 166 -8.54 13.84 0.77
N ASN A 167 -7.37 14.18 1.30
CA ASN A 167 -7.16 15.16 2.38
C ASN A 167 -7.75 14.73 3.73
N GLY A 168 -7.38 13.54 4.20
CA GLY A 168 -7.72 13.11 5.56
C GLY A 168 -7.47 11.64 5.86
N SER A 169 -6.45 11.04 5.24
CA SER A 169 -6.16 9.62 5.35
C SER A 169 -5.40 9.23 6.62
N CYS A 170 -4.70 10.14 7.30
CA CYS A 170 -3.91 9.81 8.48
C CYS A 170 -4.77 9.70 9.76
N VAL A 171 -4.67 8.57 10.46
CA VAL A 171 -5.42 8.27 11.70
C VAL A 171 -4.78 8.91 12.94
N ALA A 172 -3.48 9.17 12.87
CA ALA A 172 -2.73 9.77 13.96
C ALA A 172 -3.08 11.27 14.11
N SER A 173 -2.63 11.87 15.20
CA SER A 173 -2.74 13.32 15.39
C SER A 173 -2.00 14.07 14.27
N ALA A 174 -2.48 15.27 13.94
CA ALA A 174 -1.90 16.08 12.87
C ALA A 174 -0.39 16.26 12.98
N ASP A 175 0.11 16.47 14.20
CA ASP A 175 1.54 16.62 14.50
C ASP A 175 2.36 15.37 14.15
N ILE A 176 1.81 14.18 14.34
CA ILE A 176 2.50 12.92 14.02
C ILE A 176 2.59 12.77 12.51
N CYS A 177 1.47 12.93 11.79
CA CYS A 177 1.45 12.82 10.34
C CYS A 177 2.44 13.79 9.70
N ALA A 178 2.40 15.06 10.13
CA ALA A 178 3.32 16.09 9.66
C ALA A 178 4.78 15.73 9.97
N ALA A 179 5.08 15.33 11.20
CA ALA A 179 6.45 14.98 11.61
C ALA A 179 7.04 13.81 10.81
N TYR A 180 6.25 12.78 10.48
CA TYR A 180 6.75 11.65 9.68
C TYR A 180 6.81 11.96 8.18
N ASN A 181 5.91 12.78 7.65
CA ASN A 181 6.04 13.25 6.27
C ASN A 181 7.33 14.08 6.10
N GLU A 182 7.60 15.01 7.03
CA GLU A 182 8.83 15.79 7.06
C GLU A 182 10.06 14.91 7.33
N GLY A 183 9.95 13.96 8.26
CA GLY A 183 11.01 13.01 8.58
C GLY A 183 11.43 12.16 7.39
N PHE A 184 10.48 11.76 6.54
CA PHE A 184 10.77 11.04 5.30
C PHE A 184 11.40 11.95 4.25
N ASN A 185 10.94 13.19 4.08
CA ASN A 185 11.62 14.17 3.21
C ASN A 185 13.09 14.33 3.61
N THR A 186 13.38 14.55 4.90
CA THR A 186 14.75 14.65 5.40
C THR A 186 15.56 13.36 5.21
N LEU A 187 14.92 12.19 5.36
CA LEU A 187 15.55 10.91 5.08
C LEU A 187 16.02 10.83 3.63
N ILE A 188 15.15 11.24 2.72
CA ILE A 188 15.38 11.14 1.29
C ILE A 188 16.44 12.14 0.87
N GLU A 189 16.38 13.38 1.34
CA GLU A 189 17.46 14.35 1.14
C GLU A 189 18.81 13.77 1.58
N HIS A 190 18.86 13.10 2.74
CA HIS A 190 20.08 12.45 3.24
C HIS A 190 20.60 11.37 2.27
N TYR A 191 19.75 10.47 1.78
CA TYR A 191 20.16 9.39 0.86
C TYR A 191 20.33 9.83 -0.60
N HIS A 192 19.67 10.90 -1.04
CA HIS A 192 19.78 11.45 -2.40
C HIS A 192 21.01 12.34 -2.56
N VAL A 193 21.40 13.11 -1.53
CA VAL A 193 22.69 13.85 -1.52
C VAL A 193 23.87 12.88 -1.66
N ASP A 194 23.77 11.68 -1.10
CA ASP A 194 24.79 10.63 -1.23
C ASP A 194 24.80 9.93 -2.61
N ARG A 195 23.77 10.12 -3.45
CA ARG A 195 23.64 9.51 -4.79
C ARG A 195 23.98 10.44 -5.95
N GLY A 196 24.25 11.72 -5.71
CA GLY A 196 24.49 12.72 -6.75
C GLY A 196 25.97 13.04 -6.98
N ILE A 197 26.45 12.68 -8.18
CA ILE A 197 27.59 13.27 -8.93
C ILE A 197 28.98 12.70 -8.58
N ASP A 198 29.54 11.85 -9.47
CA ASP A 198 30.94 11.73 -9.93
C ASP A 198 32.14 12.06 -9.00
N HIS A 199 31.97 12.03 -7.68
CA HIS A 199 32.97 12.44 -6.70
C HIS A 199 33.13 11.39 -5.61
N GLY A 200 33.43 10.14 -5.98
CA GLY A 200 33.99 9.14 -5.05
C GLY A 200 33.20 8.94 -3.75
N GLY A 201 31.90 9.27 -3.76
CA GLY A 201 31.01 9.13 -2.62
C GLY A 201 30.88 7.66 -2.27
N LYS A 202 31.14 7.32 -1.02
CA LYS A 202 30.98 5.95 -0.51
C LYS A 202 29.57 5.50 -0.85
N ARG A 203 29.43 4.50 -1.74
CA ARG A 203 28.18 3.76 -1.90
C ARG A 203 27.66 3.48 -0.50
N THR A 204 26.55 4.09 -0.13
CA THR A 204 25.77 3.60 1.01
C THR A 204 25.53 2.13 0.72
N SER A 205 25.79 1.27 1.70
CA SER A 205 25.97 -0.17 1.50
C SER A 205 24.71 -0.89 1.02
N SER A 206 23.55 -0.22 1.01
CA SER A 206 22.30 -0.76 0.48
C SER A 206 21.98 -0.18 -0.90
N ASN A 207 21.72 -1.06 -1.87
CA ASN A 207 21.16 -0.70 -3.18
C ASN A 207 19.66 -0.35 -3.07
N ALA A 208 19.19 0.06 -1.89
CA ALA A 208 17.80 0.23 -1.57
C ALA A 208 17.20 1.44 -2.29
N PHE A 209 16.09 1.23 -2.99
CA PHE A 209 15.33 2.27 -3.64
C PHE A 209 14.28 2.83 -2.68
N PHE A 210 13.97 4.12 -2.78
CA PHE A 210 12.92 4.75 -1.99
C PHE A 210 11.79 5.20 -2.89
N THR A 211 10.56 4.94 -2.46
CA THR A 211 9.36 5.43 -3.11
C THR A 211 8.32 5.81 -2.06
N PHE A 212 7.23 6.42 -2.52
CA PHE A 212 6.24 7.04 -1.68
C PHE A 212 4.83 6.63 -2.10
N MET A 213 3.97 6.37 -1.12
CA MET A 213 2.56 6.07 -1.33
C MET A 213 1.73 7.05 -0.51
N ASP A 214 1.09 8.02 -1.17
CA ASP A 214 0.15 8.93 -0.51
C ASP A 214 -1.25 8.33 -0.48
N CYS A 215 -1.76 8.01 0.71
CA CYS A 215 -3.12 7.50 0.84
C CYS A 215 -4.21 8.56 0.62
N ASP A 216 -3.88 9.85 0.52
CA ASP A 216 -4.83 10.87 0.07
C ASP A 216 -4.99 10.85 -1.45
N VAL A 217 -3.94 10.52 -2.19
CA VAL A 217 -3.96 10.52 -3.66
C VAL A 217 -4.29 9.15 -4.23
N SER A 218 -3.72 8.08 -3.67
CA SER A 218 -3.90 6.70 -4.10
C SER A 218 -4.58 5.85 -3.01
N PRO A 219 -5.78 6.24 -2.53
CA PRO A 219 -6.47 5.53 -1.45
C PRO A 219 -6.85 4.09 -1.83
N VAL A 220 -6.99 3.79 -3.13
CA VAL A 220 -7.24 2.43 -3.62
C VAL A 220 -6.03 1.53 -3.32
N LEU A 221 -4.82 2.01 -3.62
CA LEU A 221 -3.58 1.26 -3.37
C LEU A 221 -3.38 1.01 -1.87
N CYS A 222 -3.59 2.02 -1.03
CA CYS A 222 -3.55 1.85 0.44
C CYS A 222 -4.62 0.87 0.94
N GLY A 223 -5.81 0.88 0.36
CA GLY A 223 -6.89 -0.05 0.69
C GLY A 223 -6.56 -1.49 0.31
N MET A 224 -6.03 -1.71 -0.90
CA MET A 224 -5.63 -3.03 -1.40
C MET A 224 -4.49 -3.63 -0.58
N SER A 225 -3.48 -2.83 -0.26
CA SER A 225 -2.33 -3.23 0.55
C SER A 225 -2.62 -3.28 2.06
N ARG A 226 -3.84 -2.88 2.47
CA ARG A 226 -4.28 -2.74 3.87
C ARG A 226 -3.37 -1.85 4.73
N GLN A 227 -2.69 -0.91 4.10
CA GLN A 227 -1.76 -0.02 4.78
C GLN A 227 -2.46 1.18 5.37
N ARG A 228 -1.92 1.64 6.50
CA ARG A 228 -2.34 2.87 7.15
C ARG A 228 -1.24 3.91 6.99
N PRO A 229 -1.57 5.20 6.80
CA PRO A 229 -0.57 6.25 6.79
C PRO A 229 0.26 6.28 8.05
N VAL A 230 1.46 6.84 7.92
CA VAL A 230 2.51 6.83 8.94
C VAL A 230 3.00 5.41 9.15
N ALA A 231 3.41 4.77 8.06
CA ALA A 231 4.02 3.45 8.05
C ALA A 231 5.17 3.39 7.04
N LEU A 232 6.15 2.52 7.31
CA LEU A 232 7.20 2.15 6.37
C LEU A 232 6.97 0.72 5.89
N LEU A 233 6.89 0.54 4.58
CA LEU A 233 6.95 -0.76 3.96
C LEU A 233 8.35 -1.03 3.45
N HIS A 234 8.75 -2.29 3.52
CA HIS A 234 9.98 -2.79 2.97
C HIS A 234 9.70 -4.03 2.14
N LEU A 235 10.01 -3.91 0.85
CA LEU A 235 9.92 -4.96 -0.15
C LEU A 235 11.34 -5.43 -0.45
N LYS A 236 11.60 -6.71 -0.21
CA LYS A 236 12.90 -7.34 -0.47
C LYS A 236 12.74 -8.54 -1.38
N THR A 237 13.50 -8.58 -2.47
CA THR A 237 13.57 -9.78 -3.30
C THR A 237 14.32 -10.88 -2.55
N MET A 238 13.73 -12.08 -2.54
CA MET A 238 14.29 -13.28 -1.92
C MET A 238 14.93 -14.18 -2.97
N GLN A 239 16.05 -14.82 -2.60
CA GLN A 239 16.69 -15.86 -3.39
C GLN A 239 16.24 -17.27 -2.91
N PRO A 240 16.21 -18.28 -3.79
CA PRO A 240 16.61 -18.26 -5.21
C PRO A 240 15.52 -17.71 -6.15
N CYS A 241 15.94 -17.14 -7.29
CA CYS A 241 15.05 -16.69 -8.36
C CYS A 241 14.89 -17.77 -9.44
N ARG A 242 13.71 -17.85 -10.05
CA ARG A 242 13.47 -18.64 -11.27
C ARG A 242 13.86 -17.79 -12.49
N MET A 243 14.67 -18.36 -13.38
CA MET A 243 15.04 -17.75 -14.65
C MET A 243 14.16 -18.33 -15.77
N GLY A 244 13.40 -17.46 -16.43
CA GLY A 244 12.66 -17.77 -17.65
C GLY A 244 13.34 -17.16 -18.87
N ARG A 245 13.02 -17.70 -20.05
CA ARG A 245 13.35 -17.06 -21.33
C ARG A 245 12.04 -16.76 -22.03
N ASP A 246 11.78 -15.49 -22.29
CA ASP A 246 10.63 -15.10 -23.08
C ASP A 246 10.95 -15.33 -24.57
N LEU A 247 10.28 -16.31 -25.17
CA LEU A 247 10.46 -16.70 -26.57
C LEU A 247 10.06 -15.59 -27.55
N ALA A 248 9.20 -14.66 -27.15
CA ALA A 248 8.74 -13.57 -28.01
C ALA A 248 9.75 -12.41 -28.09
N SER A 249 10.45 -12.12 -26.99
CA SER A 249 11.38 -10.98 -26.89
C SER A 249 12.86 -11.38 -26.88
N ASP A 250 13.16 -12.69 -26.84
CA ASP A 250 14.50 -13.26 -26.59
C ASP A 250 15.19 -12.67 -25.35
N SER A 251 14.40 -12.19 -24.39
CA SER A 251 14.90 -11.59 -23.15
C SER A 251 14.86 -12.59 -22.00
N VAL A 252 15.81 -12.45 -21.08
CA VAL A 252 15.85 -13.22 -19.84
C VAL A 252 14.91 -12.56 -18.84
N THR A 253 13.91 -13.30 -18.40
CA THR A 253 12.98 -12.86 -17.36
C THR A 253 13.34 -13.53 -16.05
N TRP A 254 13.29 -12.78 -14.96
CA TRP A 254 13.43 -13.33 -13.62
C TRP A 254 12.08 -13.30 -12.92
N SER A 255 11.81 -14.34 -12.15
CA SER A 255 10.69 -14.41 -11.21
C SER A 255 11.27 -14.79 -9.86
N CYS A 256 11.37 -13.80 -8.98
CA CYS A 256 11.88 -13.97 -7.63
C CYS A 256 10.75 -13.78 -6.61
N SER A 257 10.67 -14.63 -5.60
CA SER A 257 9.77 -14.37 -4.48
C SER A 257 10.11 -13.05 -3.80
N VAL A 258 9.09 -12.35 -3.31
CA VAL A 258 9.26 -11.08 -2.60
C VAL A 258 8.80 -11.24 -1.16
N ARG A 259 9.54 -10.63 -0.23
CA ARG A 259 9.15 -10.48 1.16
C ARG A 259 8.67 -9.05 1.36
N TRP A 260 7.43 -8.93 1.80
CA TRP A 260 6.86 -7.67 2.26
C TRP A 260 6.92 -7.61 3.78
N SER A 261 7.40 -6.49 4.30
CA SER A 261 7.37 -6.17 5.71
C SER A 261 6.83 -4.77 5.90
N SER A 262 6.03 -4.55 6.93
CA SER A 262 5.38 -3.28 7.21
C SER A 262 5.60 -2.89 8.65
N VAL A 263 5.88 -1.61 8.90
CA VAL A 263 6.06 -1.07 10.26
C VAL A 263 5.21 0.16 10.42
N GLY A 264 4.31 0.11 11.40
CA GLY A 264 3.58 1.30 11.84
C GLY A 264 4.48 2.24 12.62
N LEU A 265 4.31 3.55 12.40
CA LEU A 265 5.01 4.61 13.11
C LEU A 265 4.00 5.40 13.97
N PRO A 266 4.42 6.02 15.11
CA PRO A 266 5.74 5.94 15.73
C PRO A 266 6.08 4.56 16.28
N LEU A 267 7.38 4.25 16.37
CA LEU A 267 7.85 3.02 17.00
C LEU A 267 7.62 3.08 18.51
N VAL A 268 7.00 2.04 19.06
CA VAL A 268 6.80 1.90 20.51
C VAL A 268 8.13 1.67 21.22
N ARG A 269 9.03 0.92 20.58
CA ARG A 269 10.37 0.61 21.06
C ARG A 269 11.39 0.83 19.97
N MET A 270 12.48 1.50 20.35
CA MET A 270 13.59 1.77 19.46
C MET A 270 14.68 0.72 19.63
N PRO A 271 15.41 0.39 18.55
CA PRO A 271 16.55 -0.55 18.63
C PRO A 271 17.72 0.03 19.45
N PHE A 272 17.70 1.33 19.77
CA PHE A 272 18.69 1.98 20.62
C PHE A 272 18.07 2.95 21.63
N LYS A 273 18.78 3.18 22.74
CA LYS A 273 18.43 4.19 23.74
C LYS A 273 19.11 5.51 23.39
N LYS A 274 18.33 6.57 23.17
CA LYS A 274 18.85 7.93 22.96
C LYS A 274 18.81 8.72 24.26
N SER A 275 19.93 9.36 24.59
CA SER A 275 20.03 10.27 25.74
C SER A 275 20.61 11.62 25.33
N ARG A 276 20.13 12.70 25.93
CA ARG A 276 20.64 14.06 25.70
C ARG A 276 20.99 14.72 27.04
N VAL A 277 22.04 15.53 27.05
CA VAL A 277 22.37 16.35 28.22
C VAL A 277 21.48 17.59 28.21
N ILE A 278 20.62 17.72 29.21
CA ILE A 278 19.77 18.90 29.43
C ILE A 278 20.13 19.46 30.81
N ALA A 279 20.58 20.71 30.86
CA ALA A 279 21.01 21.38 32.09
C ALA A 279 22.03 20.55 32.93
N GLY A 280 22.97 19.88 32.26
CA GLY A 280 23.99 19.05 32.93
C GLY A 280 23.56 17.64 33.31
N HIS A 281 22.29 17.25 33.08
CA HIS A 281 21.77 15.92 33.35
C HIS A 281 21.56 15.12 32.06
N VAL A 282 22.00 13.86 32.05
CA VAL A 282 21.73 12.92 30.96
C VAL A 282 20.30 12.41 31.12
N VAL A 283 19.40 12.81 30.22
CA VAL A 283 18.00 12.37 30.23
C VAL A 283 17.68 11.57 28.97
N PRO A 284 16.84 10.52 29.08
CA PRO A 284 16.35 9.82 27.90
C PRO A 284 15.48 10.77 27.06
N VAL A 285 15.64 10.73 25.75
CA VAL A 285 14.84 11.52 24.81
C VAL A 285 14.23 10.60 23.77
N PHE A 286 12.98 10.88 23.39
CA PHE A 286 12.34 10.14 22.31
C PHE A 286 12.97 10.54 20.97
N PRO A 287 13.33 9.58 20.10
CA PRO A 287 13.90 9.91 18.81
C PRO A 287 12.91 10.67 17.92
N THR A 288 13.44 11.55 17.08
CA THR A 288 12.63 12.28 16.09
C THR A 288 12.08 11.33 15.03
N ALA A 289 11.05 11.75 14.29
CA ALA A 289 10.47 10.94 13.22
C ALA A 289 11.53 10.49 12.19
N TYR A 290 12.38 11.41 11.73
CA TYR A 290 13.55 11.10 10.89
C TYR A 290 14.45 10.03 11.52
N GLU A 291 14.82 10.17 12.80
CA GLU A 291 15.72 9.20 13.45
C GLU A 291 15.11 7.81 13.56
N GLN A 292 13.80 7.71 13.76
CA GLN A 292 13.10 6.43 13.78
C GLN A 292 13.10 5.78 12.39
N MET A 293 12.76 6.53 11.35
CA MET A 293 12.79 6.02 9.98
C MET A 293 14.20 5.63 9.55
N HIS A 294 15.19 6.49 9.81
CA HIS A 294 16.60 6.24 9.51
C HIS A 294 17.11 5.00 10.23
N ALA A 295 16.69 4.77 11.48
CA ALA A 295 17.02 3.55 12.19
C ALA A 295 16.47 2.30 11.50
N MET A 296 15.22 2.32 11.03
CA MET A 296 14.63 1.17 10.36
C MET A 296 15.37 0.82 9.07
N VAL A 297 15.72 1.82 8.28
CA VAL A 297 16.45 1.64 7.02
C VAL A 297 17.91 1.21 7.26
N SER A 298 18.57 1.81 8.25
CA SER A 298 19.99 1.54 8.53
C SER A 298 20.23 0.19 9.20
N TRP A 299 19.23 -0.35 9.89
CA TRP A 299 19.32 -1.57 10.68
C TRP A 299 18.49 -2.72 10.07
N ASP A 300 18.15 -2.65 8.77
CA ASP A 300 17.44 -3.74 8.08
C ASP A 300 18.14 -5.09 8.29
N GLY A 301 17.36 -6.11 8.64
CA GLY A 301 17.85 -7.48 8.89
C GLY A 301 18.65 -7.69 10.19
N SER A 302 18.82 -6.67 11.04
CA SER A 302 19.32 -6.85 12.41
C SER A 302 18.24 -7.47 13.31
N LEU A 303 18.64 -8.19 14.37
CA LEU A 303 17.69 -8.77 15.33
C LEU A 303 16.87 -7.69 16.03
N GLU A 304 17.51 -6.56 16.33
CA GLU A 304 16.88 -5.39 16.94
C GLU A 304 15.91 -4.69 15.98
N GLY A 305 16.25 -4.64 14.69
CA GLY A 305 15.35 -4.18 13.64
C GLY A 305 14.13 -5.09 13.55
N ILE A 306 14.34 -6.41 13.42
CA ILE A 306 13.28 -7.44 13.36
C ILE A 306 12.34 -7.34 14.56
N GLY A 307 12.87 -7.18 15.78
CA GLY A 307 12.04 -6.99 16.97
C GLY A 307 11.16 -5.74 16.94
N ALA A 308 11.61 -4.66 16.28
CA ALA A 308 10.79 -3.47 16.07
C ALA A 308 9.68 -3.68 15.02
N PHE A 309 9.88 -4.56 14.03
CA PHE A 309 8.83 -4.98 13.10
C PHE A 309 7.76 -5.83 13.80
N GLU A 310 8.15 -6.68 14.76
CA GLU A 310 7.23 -7.59 15.47
C GLU A 310 6.37 -6.89 16.53
N ASP A 311 6.91 -5.88 17.23
CA ASP A 311 6.20 -5.13 18.28
C ASP A 311 5.29 -4.00 17.71
N GLY A 312 5.41 -3.67 16.43
CA GLY A 312 4.74 -2.56 15.77
C GLY A 312 3.33 -2.89 15.27
N TYR A 313 2.34 -2.97 16.19
CA TYR A 313 0.93 -3.31 15.91
C TYR A 313 0.71 -4.77 15.43
N ASP A 314 -0.39 -5.41 15.84
CA ASP A 314 -0.80 -6.82 15.64
C ASP A 314 -0.97 -7.32 14.17
N GLY A 315 -0.15 -6.85 13.23
CA GLY A 315 -0.29 -7.16 11.82
C GLY A 315 1.02 -7.06 11.05
N VAL A 316 2.04 -7.81 11.44
CA VAL A 316 3.05 -8.24 10.46
C VAL A 316 2.32 -9.14 9.47
N VAL A 317 1.86 -8.57 8.35
CA VAL A 317 1.33 -9.38 7.25
C VAL A 317 2.54 -9.83 6.44
N GLU A 318 3.19 -10.89 6.90
CA GLU A 318 4.20 -11.57 6.11
C GLU A 318 3.48 -12.34 4.99
N VAL A 319 3.16 -11.64 3.90
CA VAL A 319 2.71 -12.30 2.67
C VAL A 319 3.96 -12.77 1.95
N MET A 320 4.40 -13.98 2.26
CA MET A 320 5.18 -14.72 1.28
C MET A 320 4.21 -15.15 0.18
N VAL A 321 4.40 -14.60 -1.02
CA VAL A 321 3.79 -15.19 -2.21
C VAL A 321 4.54 -16.50 -2.43
N ASP A 322 4.00 -17.56 -1.83
CA ASP A 322 4.54 -18.91 -1.97
C ASP A 322 4.38 -19.30 -3.44
N LEU A 323 5.51 -19.57 -4.09
CA LEU A 323 5.51 -20.11 -5.44
C LEU A 323 4.90 -21.49 -5.32
N GLY A 324 3.59 -21.59 -5.55
CA GLY A 324 2.90 -22.87 -5.57
C GLY A 324 3.75 -23.87 -6.36
N ASP A 325 4.08 -24.97 -5.70
CA ASP A 325 4.56 -26.18 -6.34
C ASP A 325 3.42 -26.70 -7.23
N GLU A 326 3.17 -26.04 -8.37
CA GLU A 326 2.63 -26.74 -9.52
C GLU A 326 3.79 -27.56 -10.08
N ALA A 327 3.91 -28.74 -9.47
CA ALA A 327 4.65 -29.87 -9.97
C ALA A 327 3.96 -30.44 -11.23
N GLU A 328 4.82 -30.84 -12.17
CA GLU A 328 4.62 -31.60 -13.42
C GLU A 328 4.16 -30.86 -14.69
#